data_AF-A0A2N6T1W6-F1
#
_entry.id   AF-A0A2N6T1W6-F1
#
_cell.length_a   1.000
_cell.length_b   1.000
_cell.length_c   1.000
_cell.angle_alpha   90.00
_cell.angle_beta   90.00
_cell.angle_gamma   90.00
#
_symmetry.space_group_name_H-M   'P 1'
#
loop_
_entity.id
_entity.type
_entity.pdbx_description
1 polymer ?
#
loop_
_entity_poly.entity_id
_entity_poly.type
_entity_poly.pdbx_seq_one_letter_code
_entity_poly.pdbx_strand_id
1 'polypeptide(L)'
;MTTPIAEPVAPTAPVAPVAPAAPTEIPDVWEMPNQGSGWCDCGEDHDVDRELIRYMIGRELGRGASDREFITHPEVCRVIMAMWRYVEVCRFFHDAGERSATAMHGSVAPEYPMDAGQRIIAHFAKTWSGCPEQLCGGGFDWAGEV
;
A
#
# COMPACT_ATOMS: atom_id res chain seq x y z
N MET A 1 -75.48 13.97 -10.16
CA MET A 1 -74.29 14.54 -9.50
C MET A 1 -73.35 13.36 -9.27
N THR A 2 -72.28 13.27 -10.07
CA THR A 2 -71.40 12.09 -10.16
C THR A 2 -70.11 12.40 -9.40
N THR A 3 -69.80 11.60 -8.39
CA THR A 3 -68.54 11.68 -7.63
C THR A 3 -67.46 10.88 -8.37
N PRO A 4 -66.25 11.40 -8.63
CA PRO A 4 -65.17 10.59 -9.17
C PRO A 4 -64.50 9.76 -8.08
N ILE A 5 -64.27 8.48 -8.39
CA ILE A 5 -63.47 7.54 -7.60
C ILE A 5 -61.99 7.85 -7.87
N ALA A 6 -61.21 8.13 -6.83
CA ALA A 6 -59.77 8.31 -6.92
C ALA A 6 -59.06 6.95 -7.08
N GLU A 7 -58.21 6.82 -8.10
CA GLU A 7 -57.31 5.68 -8.29
C GLU A 7 -56.23 5.63 -7.19
N PRO A 8 -55.82 4.43 -6.73
CA PRO A 8 -54.72 4.30 -5.77
C PRO A 8 -53.36 4.46 -6.47
N VAL A 9 -52.58 5.45 -6.03
CA VAL A 9 -51.19 5.64 -6.44
C VAL A 9 -50.34 4.52 -5.84
N ALA A 10 -49.70 3.71 -6.69
CA ALA A 10 -48.77 2.67 -6.26
C ALA A 10 -47.50 3.29 -5.63
N PRO A 11 -46.96 2.72 -4.53
CA PRO A 11 -45.74 3.22 -3.92
C PRO A 11 -44.52 2.89 -4.81
N THR A 12 -43.81 3.93 -5.26
CA THR A 12 -42.48 3.79 -5.90
C THR A 12 -41.48 3.25 -4.88
N ALA A 13 -40.88 2.11 -5.18
CA ALA A 13 -39.79 1.53 -4.39
C ALA A 13 -38.57 2.48 -4.34
N PRO A 14 -37.85 2.57 -3.21
CA PRO A 14 -36.64 3.37 -3.13
C PRO A 14 -35.54 2.73 -3.97
N VAL A 15 -34.98 3.52 -4.89
CA VAL A 15 -33.78 3.14 -5.65
C VAL A 15 -32.62 3.08 -4.66
N ALA A 16 -32.06 1.88 -4.45
CA ALA A 16 -30.86 1.71 -3.64
C ALA A 16 -29.71 2.51 -4.27
N PRO A 17 -28.88 3.21 -3.48
CA PRO A 17 -27.73 3.91 -4.01
C PRO A 17 -26.75 2.90 -4.63
N VAL A 18 -26.51 3.04 -5.93
CA VAL A 18 -25.41 2.34 -6.60
C VAL A 18 -24.13 2.81 -5.94
N ALA A 19 -23.44 1.89 -5.25
CA ALA A 19 -22.10 2.14 -4.73
C ALA A 19 -21.21 2.56 -5.91
N PRO A 20 -20.40 3.62 -5.77
CA PRO A 20 -19.49 4.03 -6.85
C PRO A 20 -18.55 2.86 -7.17
N ALA A 21 -18.47 2.50 -8.45
CA ALA A 21 -17.51 1.52 -8.92
C ALA A 21 -16.11 1.95 -8.49
N ALA A 22 -15.38 1.05 -7.82
CA ALA A 22 -13.99 1.30 -7.45
C ALA A 22 -13.19 1.69 -8.71
N PRO A 23 -12.24 2.63 -8.63
CA PRO A 23 -11.39 2.98 -9.77
C PRO A 23 -10.73 1.72 -10.35
N THR A 24 -10.99 1.45 -11.63
CA THR A 24 -10.54 0.22 -12.32
C THR A 24 -9.07 0.29 -12.76
N GLU A 25 -8.40 1.44 -12.60
CA GLU A 25 -7.02 1.66 -13.05
C GLU A 25 -6.08 1.66 -11.85
N ILE A 26 -5.22 0.64 -11.78
CA ILE A 26 -4.13 0.58 -10.79
C ILE A 26 -3.21 1.78 -11.08
N PRO A 27 -2.98 2.69 -10.12
CA PRO A 27 -2.17 3.88 -10.36
C PRO A 27 -0.75 3.50 -10.79
N ASP A 28 -0.20 4.24 -11.75
CA ASP A 28 1.19 4.04 -12.15
C ASP A 28 2.13 4.52 -11.04
N VAL A 29 2.58 3.56 -10.24
CA VAL A 29 3.44 3.81 -9.08
C VAL A 29 4.76 4.46 -9.45
N TRP A 30 5.24 4.32 -10.69
CA TRP A 30 6.54 4.88 -11.09
C TRP A 30 6.47 6.39 -11.27
N GLU A 31 5.31 6.90 -11.73
CA GLU A 31 5.04 8.33 -11.90
C GLU A 31 4.48 8.98 -10.62
N MET A 32 4.12 8.20 -9.60
CA MET A 32 3.65 8.74 -8.32
C MET A 32 4.76 9.55 -7.62
N PRO A 33 4.46 10.75 -7.10
CA PRO A 33 5.41 11.50 -6.28
C PRO A 33 5.64 10.78 -4.94
N ASN A 34 6.79 11.04 -4.32
CA ASN A 34 7.03 10.61 -2.95
C ASN A 34 6.17 11.44 -1.99
N GLN A 35 5.21 10.80 -1.32
CA GLN A 35 4.28 11.41 -0.36
C GLN A 35 4.57 10.97 1.08
N GLY A 36 5.39 9.94 1.25
CA GLY A 36 5.75 9.34 2.53
C GLY A 36 6.94 10.05 3.18
N SER A 37 7.36 9.48 4.31
CA SER A 37 8.67 9.78 4.88
C SER A 37 9.73 9.24 3.94
N GLY A 38 10.76 10.04 3.65
CA GLY A 38 11.92 9.56 2.88
C GLY A 38 12.44 8.24 3.44
N TRP A 39 12.77 7.31 2.54
CA TRP A 39 13.24 5.97 2.92
C TRP A 39 14.72 5.95 3.30
N CYS A 40 15.47 7.01 2.99
CA CYS A 40 16.90 7.12 3.20
C CYS A 40 17.24 8.23 4.20
N ASP A 41 18.14 7.94 5.14
CA ASP A 41 18.58 8.88 6.19
C ASP A 41 19.67 9.86 5.74
N CYS A 42 20.06 9.87 4.46
CA CYS A 42 21.16 10.72 3.97
C CYS A 42 20.81 12.22 3.89
N GLY A 43 19.54 12.58 4.10
CA GLY A 43 19.05 13.95 3.98
C GLY A 43 18.72 14.40 2.55
N GLU A 44 18.90 13.53 1.56
CA GLU A 44 18.46 13.73 0.17
C GLU A 44 17.18 12.94 -0.10
N ASP A 45 16.25 13.54 -0.87
CA ASP A 45 15.06 12.83 -1.36
C ASP A 45 15.48 11.94 -2.54
N HIS A 46 15.70 10.66 -2.25
CA HIS A 46 16.04 9.67 -3.28
C HIS A 46 14.77 9.10 -3.90
N ASP A 47 14.66 9.26 -5.22
CA ASP A 47 13.59 8.70 -6.00
C ASP A 47 13.47 7.18 -5.81
N VAL A 48 12.23 6.72 -5.71
CA VAL A 48 11.90 5.30 -5.66
C VAL A 48 11.58 4.84 -7.08
N ASP A 49 12.62 4.38 -7.77
CA ASP A 49 12.54 3.87 -9.15
C ASP A 49 12.66 2.33 -9.22
N ARG A 50 12.50 1.78 -10.43
CA ARG A 50 12.58 0.33 -10.68
C ARG A 50 13.96 -0.24 -10.39
N GLU A 51 15.03 0.51 -10.63
CA GLU A 51 16.40 0.03 -10.44
C GLU A 51 16.71 -0.12 -8.95
N LEU A 52 16.33 0.86 -8.14
CA LEU A 52 16.41 0.82 -6.68
C LEU A 52 15.65 -0.38 -6.14
N ILE A 53 14.40 -0.59 -6.56
CA ILE A 53 13.60 -1.72 -6.05
C ILE A 53 14.24 -3.06 -6.44
N ARG A 54 14.69 -3.22 -7.68
CA ARG A 54 15.42 -4.45 -8.09
C ARG A 54 16.70 -4.64 -7.30
N TYR A 55 17.45 -3.57 -7.04
CA TYR A 55 18.64 -3.61 -6.21
C TYR A 55 18.32 -4.05 -4.77
N MET A 56 17.29 -3.47 -4.14
CA MET A 56 16.88 -3.83 -2.78
C MET A 56 16.39 -5.27 -2.67
N ILE A 57 15.63 -5.75 -3.65
CA ILE A 57 15.24 -7.17 -3.74
C ILE A 57 16.48 -8.08 -3.82
N GLY A 58 17.42 -7.76 -4.72
CA GLY A 58 18.64 -8.56 -4.89
C GLY A 58 19.57 -8.52 -3.67
N ARG A 59 19.62 -7.38 -2.98
CA ARG A 59 20.41 -7.21 -1.75
C ARG A 59 19.86 -8.02 -0.59
N GLU A 60 18.54 -8.00 -0.38
CA GLU A 60 17.91 -8.63 0.78
C GLU A 60 17.63 -10.12 0.56
N LEU A 61 17.17 -10.51 -0.62
CA LEU A 61 16.76 -11.89 -0.92
C LEU A 61 17.86 -12.70 -1.63
N GLY A 62 18.97 -12.06 -1.99
CA GLY A 62 20.11 -12.68 -2.64
C GLY A 62 20.18 -12.46 -4.16
N ARG A 63 21.35 -12.78 -4.72
CA ARG A 63 21.67 -12.52 -6.14
C ARG A 63 20.70 -13.25 -7.07
N GLY A 64 20.10 -12.52 -8.01
CA GLY A 64 19.14 -13.06 -8.98
C GLY A 64 17.69 -13.13 -8.48
N ALA A 65 17.42 -12.73 -7.23
CA ALA A 65 16.06 -12.78 -6.69
C ALA A 65 15.09 -11.89 -7.47
N SER A 66 15.55 -10.76 -8.01
CA SER A 66 14.78 -9.84 -8.84
C SER A 66 14.34 -10.43 -10.19
N ASP A 67 14.94 -11.54 -10.62
CA ASP A 67 14.70 -12.16 -11.93
C ASP A 67 13.79 -13.39 -11.80
N ARG A 68 13.34 -13.71 -10.58
CA ARG A 68 12.32 -14.73 -10.32
C ARG A 68 10.97 -14.30 -10.92
N GLU A 69 10.11 -15.27 -11.20
CA GLU A 69 8.74 -15.02 -11.67
C GLU A 69 7.83 -14.46 -10.56
N PHE A 70 8.04 -14.91 -9.32
CA PHE A 70 7.19 -14.56 -8.17
C PHE A 70 7.99 -14.08 -6.95
N ILE A 71 7.34 -13.29 -6.12
CA ILE A 71 7.80 -12.86 -4.79
C ILE A 71 6.69 -13.03 -3.77
N THR A 72 7.02 -13.59 -2.60
CA THR A 72 6.04 -13.84 -1.54
C THR A 72 5.74 -12.56 -0.76
N HIS A 73 4.55 -12.46 -0.15
CA HIS A 73 4.22 -11.31 0.68
C HIS A 73 5.18 -11.11 1.87
N PRO A 74 5.63 -12.17 2.58
CA PRO A 74 6.67 -12.03 3.59
C PRO A 74 8.00 -11.49 3.04
N GLU A 75 8.40 -11.87 1.82
CA GLU A 75 9.60 -11.35 1.18
C GLU A 75 9.44 -9.86 0.80
N VAL A 76 8.27 -9.47 0.29
CA VAL A 76 7.94 -8.05 0.06
C VAL A 76 8.11 -7.26 1.36
N CYS A 77 7.53 -7.73 2.47
CA CYS A 77 7.69 -7.09 3.77
C CYS A 77 9.16 -7.01 4.21
N ARG A 78 9.95 -8.08 4.04
CA ARG A 78 11.38 -8.08 4.37
C ARG A 78 12.17 -7.05 3.59
N VAL A 79 11.93 -6.92 2.29
CA VAL A 79 12.60 -5.92 1.45
C VAL A 79 12.26 -4.50 1.92
N ILE A 80 10.98 -4.23 2.22
CA ILE A 80 10.55 -2.93 2.75
C ILE A 80 11.19 -2.67 4.12
N MET A 81 11.22 -3.64 5.03
CA MET A 81 11.90 -3.51 6.32
C MET A 81 13.38 -3.15 6.14
N ALA A 82 14.05 -3.79 5.19
CA ALA A 82 15.45 -3.53 4.88
C ALA A 82 15.68 -2.10 4.34
N MET A 83 14.74 -1.53 3.58
CA MET A 83 14.81 -0.14 3.11
C MET A 83 14.87 0.85 4.29
N TRP A 84 14.03 0.65 5.32
CA TRP A 84 13.99 1.49 6.53
C TRP A 84 14.90 0.99 7.66
N ARG A 85 15.69 -0.05 7.43
CA ARG A 85 16.56 -0.70 8.45
C ARG A 85 15.79 -1.11 9.72
N TYR A 86 14.52 -1.47 9.58
CA TYR A 86 13.70 -1.94 10.70
C TYR A 86 14.09 -3.36 11.11
N VAL A 87 14.30 -3.56 12.41
CA VAL A 87 14.55 -4.89 13.00
C VAL A 87 13.23 -5.63 13.24
N GLU A 88 12.22 -4.91 13.70
CA GLU A 88 10.86 -5.37 13.92
C GLU A 88 9.88 -4.30 13.45
N VAL A 89 8.65 -4.70 13.11
CA VAL A 89 7.64 -3.79 12.57
C VAL A 89 6.32 -3.86 13.32
N CYS A 90 5.67 -2.71 13.45
CA CYS A 90 4.39 -2.55 14.14
C CYS A 90 3.23 -3.04 13.25
N ARG A 91 2.03 -3.26 13.83
CA ARG A 91 0.83 -3.59 13.04
C ARG A 91 0.53 -2.58 11.92
N PHE A 92 0.82 -1.30 12.14
CA PHE A 92 0.55 -0.25 11.14
C PHE A 92 1.43 -0.39 9.90
N PHE A 93 2.63 -0.94 10.05
CA PHE A 93 3.50 -1.26 8.93
C PHE A 93 2.88 -2.40 8.11
N HIS A 94 2.39 -3.46 8.76
CA HIS A 94 1.68 -4.54 8.08
C HIS A 94 0.42 -4.00 7.37
N ASP A 95 -0.39 -3.17 8.03
CA ASP A 95 -1.57 -2.53 7.43
C ASP A 95 -1.20 -1.66 6.22
N ALA A 96 -0.07 -0.95 6.25
CA ALA A 96 0.43 -0.19 5.11
C ALA A 96 0.92 -1.10 3.96
N GLY A 97 1.54 -2.23 4.29
CA GLY A 97 1.90 -3.27 3.34
C GLY A 97 0.68 -3.88 2.65
N GLU A 98 -0.37 -4.20 3.40
CA GLU A 98 -1.62 -4.75 2.89
C GLU A 98 -2.40 -3.75 2.03
N ARG A 99 -2.43 -2.47 2.42
CA ARG A 99 -3.00 -1.40 1.59
C ARG A 99 -2.24 -1.25 0.27
N SER A 100 -0.91 -1.37 0.30
CA SER A 100 -0.08 -1.29 -0.90
C SER A 100 -0.28 -2.52 -1.80
N ALA A 101 -0.42 -3.72 -1.23
CA ALA A 101 -0.79 -4.93 -1.94
C ALA A 101 -2.17 -4.79 -2.61
N THR A 102 -3.15 -4.27 -1.88
CA THR A 102 -4.49 -4.04 -2.41
C THR A 102 -4.47 -2.98 -3.52
N ALA A 103 -3.71 -1.90 -3.39
CA ALA A 103 -3.61 -0.85 -4.40
C ALA A 103 -2.95 -1.35 -5.70
N MET A 104 -1.88 -2.14 -5.60
CA MET A 104 -1.02 -2.51 -6.74
C MET A 104 -1.33 -3.87 -7.36
N HIS A 105 -1.99 -4.75 -6.61
CA HIS A 105 -2.35 -6.11 -7.04
C HIS A 105 -3.86 -6.38 -6.95
N GLY A 106 -4.63 -5.52 -6.27
CA GLY A 106 -6.08 -5.67 -6.07
C GLY A 106 -6.48 -6.45 -4.82
N SER A 107 -5.59 -7.27 -4.27
CA SER A 107 -5.79 -7.99 -3.01
C SER A 107 -4.47 -8.39 -2.36
N VAL A 108 -4.52 -8.69 -1.06
CA VAL A 108 -3.43 -9.36 -0.36
C VAL A 108 -3.42 -10.84 -0.77
N ALA A 109 -2.26 -11.32 -1.22
CA ALA A 109 -2.05 -12.70 -1.66
C ALA A 109 -0.78 -13.26 -0.99
N PRO A 110 -0.65 -14.60 -0.86
CA PRO A 110 0.57 -15.20 -0.32
C PRO A 110 1.81 -14.95 -1.21
N GLU A 111 1.59 -14.78 -2.51
CA GLU A 111 2.61 -14.49 -3.51
C GLU A 111 2.07 -13.59 -4.62
N TYR A 112 2.98 -12.88 -5.28
CA TYR A 112 2.69 -11.94 -6.35
C TYR A 112 3.62 -12.19 -7.53
N PRO A 113 3.17 -11.94 -8.77
CA PRO A 113 4.09 -11.76 -9.89
C PRO A 113 5.16 -10.72 -9.53
N MET A 114 6.40 -10.96 -9.93
CA MET A 114 7.54 -10.13 -9.54
C MET A 114 7.32 -8.64 -9.84
N ASP A 115 6.76 -8.29 -11.01
CA ASP A 115 6.45 -6.90 -11.35
C ASP A 115 5.39 -6.31 -10.39
N ALA A 116 4.38 -7.07 -10.00
CA ALA A 116 3.40 -6.62 -9.01
C ALA A 116 4.05 -6.43 -7.63
N GLY A 117 4.93 -7.35 -7.20
CA GLY A 117 5.69 -7.21 -5.96
C GLY A 117 6.58 -5.97 -5.95
N GLN A 118 7.26 -5.67 -7.06
CA GLN A 118 8.04 -4.43 -7.20
C GLN A 118 7.17 -3.19 -7.05
N ARG A 119 5.98 -3.18 -7.67
CA ARG A 119 5.03 -2.07 -7.52
C ARG A 119 4.53 -1.92 -6.09
N ILE A 120 4.27 -3.02 -5.38
CA ILE A 120 3.87 -2.98 -3.96
C ILE A 120 4.95 -2.33 -3.10
N ILE A 121 6.21 -2.74 -3.27
CA ILE A 121 7.34 -2.18 -2.54
C ILE A 121 7.48 -0.68 -2.86
N ALA A 122 7.41 -0.30 -4.14
CA ALA A 122 7.49 1.09 -4.56
C ALA A 122 6.34 1.94 -3.99
N HIS A 123 5.11 1.42 -4.02
CA HIS A 123 3.94 2.13 -3.51
C HIS A 123 4.04 2.33 -2.01
N PHE A 124 4.43 1.29 -1.27
CA PHE A 124 4.68 1.41 0.16
C PHE A 124 5.73 2.49 0.41
N ALA A 125 6.84 2.43 -0.31
CA ALA A 125 7.95 3.34 -0.07
C ALA A 125 7.61 4.81 -0.34
N LYS A 126 6.71 5.07 -1.30
CA LYS A 126 6.22 6.40 -1.64
C LYS A 126 5.09 6.91 -0.74
N THR A 127 4.49 6.06 0.11
CA THR A 127 3.28 6.43 0.89
C THR A 127 3.43 6.21 2.39
N TRP A 128 4.46 5.49 2.84
CA TRP A 128 4.68 5.22 4.25
C TRP A 128 5.24 6.44 4.98
N SER A 129 4.52 6.92 6.00
CA SER A 129 4.92 8.08 6.81
C SER A 129 5.38 7.72 8.23
N GLY A 130 5.68 6.44 8.50
CA GLY A 130 5.99 5.94 9.84
C GLY A 130 4.77 5.50 10.65
N CYS A 131 5.00 4.84 11.79
CA CYS A 131 3.93 4.48 12.72
C CYS A 131 3.41 5.78 13.39
N PRO A 132 2.10 6.02 13.49
CA PRO A 132 1.58 7.21 14.15
C PRO A 132 2.00 7.23 15.63
N GLU A 133 2.76 8.25 16.04
CA GLU A 133 3.33 8.37 17.38
C GLU A 133 2.28 8.29 18.50
N GLN A 134 1.04 8.72 18.23
CA GLN A 134 -0.04 8.66 19.23
C GLN A 134 -0.57 7.24 19.47
N LEU A 135 -0.29 6.28 18.58
CA LEU A 135 -0.79 4.90 18.66
C LEU A 135 0.33 3.85 18.71
N CYS A 136 1.56 4.25 18.41
CA CYS A 136 2.75 3.43 18.54
C CYS A 136 3.34 3.69 19.93
N GLY A 137 3.22 2.73 20.84
CA GLY A 137 3.72 2.82 22.22
C GLY A 137 5.25 2.82 22.34
N GLY A 138 5.95 3.59 21.51
CA GLY A 138 7.41 3.74 21.50
C GLY A 138 8.11 2.63 20.71
N GLY A 139 8.74 3.01 19.61
CA GLY A 139 9.49 2.07 18.76
C GLY A 139 10.48 2.74 17.81
N PHE A 140 11.13 3.83 18.24
CA PHE A 140 12.52 4.20 17.95
C PHE A 140 12.76 5.55 18.62
N ASP A 141 13.38 5.56 19.80
CA ASP A 141 14.06 6.76 20.29
C ASP A 141 15.49 6.73 19.74
N TRP A 142 15.91 7.81 19.08
CA TRP A 142 17.32 8.17 18.92
C TRP A 142 17.72 9.26 19.92
N ALA A 143 16.88 9.52 20.91
CA ALA A 143 17.04 10.58 21.88
C ALA A 143 17.13 9.92 23.25
N GLY A 144 18.33 9.41 23.52
CA GLY A 144 18.75 9.10 24.87
C GLY A 144 18.58 10.33 25.76
N GLU A 145 17.59 10.20 26.63
CA GLU A 145 17.64 10.50 28.06
C GLU A 145 17.13 11.87 28.57
N VAL A 146 16.61 11.73 29.78
CA VAL A 146 15.84 12.63 30.65
C VAL A 146 16.51 13.93 31.05
#